data_AF-A0A7I8C572-F1
#
_entry.id   AF-A0A7I8C572-F1
#
_cell.length_a   1.000
_cell.length_b   1.000
_cell.length_c   1.000
_cell.angle_alpha   90.00
_cell.angle_beta   90.00
_cell.angle_gamma   90.00
#
_symmetry.space_group_name_H-M   'P 1'
#
loop_
_entity.id
_entity.type
_entity.pdbx_description
1 polymer ?
#
loop_
_entity_poly.entity_id
_entity_poly.type
_entity_poly.pdbx_seq_one_letter_code
_entity_poly.pdbx_strand_id
1 'polypeptide(L)'
;MLPQEKLTDPSMPFMQTMMSLYFTNEVTPYSGRNEVEALPPMEALVLGVMCLTKTYNSQLVNNLLYRKYRMFSSRECGIFAEVGILGLAQRGYLRPASKKAEKALNDRSEKVWGLGNVPFVVTAQGARRIGYLVANLRGGLYKDVVKELQAESRAAAKGWRADVSVSMPG
;
A
#
# COMPACT_ATOMS: atom_id res chain seq x y z
N MET A 1 -3.37 7.67 36.25
CA MET A 1 -4.19 7.13 35.17
C MET A 1 -3.35 7.14 33.90
N LEU A 2 -3.01 5.97 33.36
CA LEU A 2 -2.35 5.86 32.06
C LEU A 2 -3.39 6.17 30.97
N PRO A 3 -3.06 6.95 29.93
CA PRO A 3 -4.02 7.29 28.89
C PRO A 3 -4.38 6.03 28.09
N GLN A 4 -5.63 5.61 28.21
CA GLN A 4 -6.26 4.70 27.25
C GLN A 4 -6.33 5.40 25.88
N GLU A 5 -6.18 4.59 24.83
CA GLU A 5 -6.21 4.95 23.40
C GLU A 5 -4.88 5.39 22.76
N LYS A 6 -3.88 4.49 22.79
CA LYS A 6 -3.28 4.12 21.50
C LYS A 6 -4.32 3.27 20.78
N LEU A 7 -5.12 3.88 19.88
CA LEU A 7 -5.65 3.10 18.76
C LEU A 7 -4.43 2.40 18.15
N THR A 8 -4.31 1.09 18.36
CA THR A 8 -3.22 0.31 17.78
C THR A 8 -3.27 0.50 16.29
N ASP A 9 -2.26 1.16 15.73
CA ASP A 9 -2.13 1.44 14.31
C ASP A 9 -2.45 0.16 13.51
N PRO A 10 -3.56 0.12 12.75
CA PRO A 10 -4.05 -1.11 12.12
C PRO A 10 -3.09 -1.66 11.08
N SER A 11 -2.14 -0.85 10.62
CA SER A 11 -1.11 -1.27 9.68
C SER A 11 -0.03 -2.16 10.32
N MET A 12 0.23 -2.04 11.63
CA MET A 12 1.19 -2.90 12.34
C MET A 12 0.77 -4.39 12.40
N PRO A 13 -0.43 -4.76 12.89
CA PRO A 13 -0.86 -6.16 12.93
C PRO A 13 -1.08 -6.73 11.51
N PHE A 14 -1.53 -5.90 10.56
CA PHE A 14 -1.59 -6.28 9.15
C PHE A 14 -0.22 -6.67 8.60
N MET A 15 0.79 -5.82 8.82
CA MET A 15 2.16 -6.09 8.38
C MET A 15 2.73 -7.35 8.98
N GLN A 16 2.53 -7.59 10.28
CA GLN A 16 2.98 -8.82 10.94
C GLN A 16 2.32 -10.05 10.30
N THR A 17 1.02 -10.00 10.03
CA THR A 17 0.28 -11.11 9.42
C THR A 17 0.75 -11.40 7.99
N MET A 18 0.89 -10.38 7.15
CA MET A 18 1.32 -10.54 5.75
C MET A 18 2.77 -10.98 5.62
N MET A 19 3.64 -10.55 6.53
CA MET A 19 5.02 -11.00 6.55
C MET A 19 5.14 -12.47 6.93
N SER A 20 4.39 -12.94 7.92
CA SER A 20 4.34 -14.38 8.22
C SER A 20 3.92 -15.17 6.97
N LEU A 21 2.88 -14.73 6.26
CA LEU A 21 2.45 -15.35 5.00
C LEU A 21 3.51 -15.32 3.88
N TYR A 22 4.42 -14.35 3.89
CA TYR A 22 5.49 -14.21 2.89
C TYR A 22 6.74 -15.04 3.22
N PHE A 23 7.05 -15.21 4.52
CA PHE A 23 8.29 -15.85 5.00
C PHE A 23 8.11 -17.28 5.50
N THR A 24 6.89 -17.74 5.80
CA THR A 24 6.62 -19.14 6.15
C THR A 24 5.78 -19.81 5.06
N ASN A 25 6.30 -20.91 4.49
CA ASN A 25 5.53 -21.86 3.68
C ASN A 25 4.43 -22.59 4.50
N GLU A 26 4.41 -22.36 5.81
CA GLU A 26 3.44 -22.90 6.75
C GLU A 26 2.72 -21.72 7.42
N VAL A 27 1.60 -21.31 6.85
CA VAL A 27 0.56 -20.62 7.62
C VAL A 27 -0.70 -21.46 7.50
N THR A 28 -1.12 -22.03 8.62
CA THR A 28 -2.36 -22.80 8.69
C THR A 28 -3.57 -21.89 8.42
N PRO A 29 -4.54 -22.35 7.62
CA PRO A 29 -5.42 -21.48 6.86
C PRO A 29 -6.72 -21.16 7.61
N TYR A 30 -6.69 -20.24 8.57
CA TYR A 30 -7.94 -19.83 9.24
C TYR A 30 -8.24 -18.33 9.31
N SER A 31 -7.37 -17.43 8.82
CA SER A 31 -7.68 -15.98 8.82
C SER A 31 -7.30 -15.19 7.57
N GLY A 32 -6.63 -15.80 6.58
CA GLY A 32 -6.15 -15.08 5.37
C GLY A 32 -6.56 -15.67 4.02
N ARG A 33 -7.19 -16.85 3.97
CA ARG A 33 -7.39 -17.59 2.71
C ARG A 33 -8.22 -16.83 1.66
N ASN A 34 -9.27 -16.12 2.07
CA ASN A 34 -10.11 -15.38 1.12
C ASN A 34 -9.43 -14.13 0.53
N GLU A 35 -8.36 -13.63 1.15
CA GLU A 35 -7.64 -12.43 0.69
C GLU A 35 -6.36 -12.79 -0.09
N VAL A 36 -5.69 -13.89 0.28
CA VAL A 36 -4.50 -14.43 -0.40
C VAL A 36 -4.83 -15.17 -1.70
N GLU A 37 -6.04 -15.74 -1.84
CA GLU A 37 -6.45 -16.41 -3.09
C GLU A 37 -6.66 -15.46 -4.28
N ALA A 38 -6.68 -14.13 -4.06
CA ALA A 38 -7.09 -13.16 -5.07
C ALA A 38 -6.00 -12.16 -5.54
N LEU A 39 -4.92 -12.02 -4.78
CA LEU A 39 -3.77 -11.17 -5.08
C LEU A 39 -2.51 -11.89 -4.59
N PRO A 40 -1.41 -11.89 -5.35
CA PRO A 40 -0.18 -12.44 -4.81
C PRO A 40 0.25 -11.64 -3.56
N PRO A 41 0.92 -12.29 -2.58
CA PRO A 41 1.14 -11.72 -1.26
C PRO A 41 1.82 -10.34 -1.24
N MET A 42 2.71 -10.08 -2.20
CA MET A 42 3.39 -8.79 -2.34
C MET A 42 2.44 -7.66 -2.74
N GLU A 43 1.60 -7.87 -3.77
CA GLU A 43 0.58 -6.89 -4.16
C GLU A 43 -0.43 -6.65 -3.04
N ALA A 44 -0.84 -7.70 -2.31
CA ALA A 44 -1.74 -7.58 -1.17
C ALA A 44 -1.12 -6.74 -0.04
N LEU A 45 0.16 -7.00 0.30
CA LEU A 45 0.88 -6.22 1.31
C LEU A 45 0.98 -4.75 0.90
N VAL A 46 1.44 -4.47 -0.33
CA VAL A 46 1.58 -3.10 -0.82
C VAL A 46 0.25 -2.37 -0.83
N LEU A 47 -0.80 -2.97 -1.40
CA LEU A 47 -2.12 -2.34 -1.48
C LEU A 47 -2.70 -2.10 -0.08
N GLY A 48 -2.56 -3.06 0.83
CA GLY A 48 -3.00 -2.94 2.22
C GLY A 48 -2.27 -1.83 2.97
N VAL A 49 -0.93 -1.77 2.86
CA VAL A 49 -0.13 -0.69 3.46
C VAL A 49 -0.55 0.68 2.91
N MET A 50 -0.62 0.81 1.58
CA MET A 50 -1.02 2.06 0.92
C MET A 50 -2.40 2.52 1.41
N CYS A 51 -3.36 1.60 1.46
CA CYS A 51 -4.72 1.91 1.90
C CYS A 51 -4.78 2.26 3.37
N LEU A 52 -4.18 1.47 4.27
CA LEU A 52 -4.23 1.66 5.71
C LEU A 52 -3.48 2.91 6.18
N THR A 53 -2.36 3.24 5.54
CA THR A 53 -1.48 4.36 5.92
C THR A 53 -1.63 5.59 5.03
N LYS A 54 -2.50 5.52 4.00
CA LYS A 54 -2.72 6.59 3.01
C LYS A 54 -1.47 6.95 2.21
N THR A 55 -0.53 6.02 2.09
CA THR A 55 0.74 6.19 1.36
C THR A 55 0.61 5.78 -0.10
N TYR A 56 -0.35 6.34 -0.82
CA TYR A 56 -0.58 6.07 -2.25
C TYR A 56 0.56 6.54 -3.22
N ASN A 57 1.80 6.60 -2.75
CA ASN A 57 3.00 7.03 -3.47
C ASN A 57 4.15 6.03 -3.22
N SER A 58 4.87 5.62 -4.26
CA SER A 58 5.91 4.58 -4.15
C SER A 58 7.01 4.91 -3.14
N GLN A 59 7.51 6.14 -3.14
CA GLN A 59 8.54 6.57 -2.19
C GLN A 59 8.04 6.58 -0.76
N LEU A 60 6.78 6.94 -0.53
CA LEU A 60 6.18 6.86 0.80
C LEU A 60 6.03 5.43 1.29
N VAL A 61 5.58 4.50 0.44
CA VAL A 61 5.52 3.07 0.79
C VAL A 61 6.91 2.55 1.17
N ASN A 62 7.92 2.85 0.34
CA ASN A 62 9.31 2.45 0.61
C ASN A 62 9.80 3.00 1.96
N ASN A 63 9.63 4.31 2.19
CA ASN A 63 10.03 4.96 3.44
C ASN A 63 9.33 4.35 4.65
N LEU A 64 8.05 3.96 4.50
CA LEU A 64 7.27 3.40 5.59
C LEU A 64 7.73 1.96 5.91
N LEU A 65 7.97 1.13 4.89
CA LEU A 65 8.60 -0.19 5.05
C LEU A 65 9.97 -0.11 5.73
N TYR A 66 10.82 0.82 5.29
CA TYR A 66 12.18 0.97 5.79
C TYR A 66 12.25 1.61 7.19
N ARG A 67 11.59 2.75 7.40
CA ARG A 67 11.76 3.56 8.61
C ARG A 67 10.81 3.19 9.73
N LYS A 68 9.53 2.93 9.40
CA LYS A 68 8.49 2.67 10.39
C LYS A 68 8.50 1.21 10.82
N TYR A 69 8.43 0.29 9.86
CA TYR A 69 8.40 -1.13 10.17
C TYR A 69 9.79 -1.76 10.32
N ARG A 70 10.84 -1.12 9.78
CA ARG A 70 12.24 -1.60 9.87
C ARG A 70 12.40 -3.05 9.41
N MET A 71 11.66 -3.43 8.38
CA MET A 71 11.53 -4.83 7.94
C MET A 71 12.67 -5.30 7.05
N PHE A 72 13.18 -4.41 6.19
CA PHE A 72 14.18 -4.75 5.18
C PHE A 72 15.22 -3.65 5.03
N SER A 73 16.28 -3.94 4.27
CA SER A 73 17.17 -2.91 3.77
C SER A 73 16.44 -1.95 2.82
N SER A 74 16.98 -0.74 2.65
CA SER A 74 16.42 0.26 1.72
C SER A 74 16.25 -0.28 0.29
N ARG A 75 17.20 -1.12 -0.18
CA ARG A 75 17.15 -1.73 -1.50
C ARG A 75 16.01 -2.74 -1.63
N GLU A 76 15.85 -3.61 -0.63
CA GLU A 76 14.77 -4.60 -0.60
C GLU A 76 13.39 -3.94 -0.50
N CYS A 77 13.24 -2.87 0.31
CA CYS A 77 12.02 -2.08 0.33
C CYS A 77 11.72 -1.43 -1.03
N GLY A 78 12.75 -0.97 -1.75
CA GLY A 78 12.64 -0.44 -3.11
C GLY A 78 12.12 -1.47 -4.10
N ILE A 79 12.73 -2.67 -4.12
CA ILE A 79 12.30 -3.80 -4.95
C ILE A 79 10.85 -4.18 -4.63
N PHE A 80 10.55 -4.33 -3.34
CA PHE A 80 9.24 -4.77 -2.87
C PHE A 80 8.14 -3.79 -3.26
N ALA A 81 8.35 -2.49 -3.00
CA ALA A 81 7.39 -1.46 -3.36
C ALA A 81 7.22 -1.36 -4.88
N GLU A 82 8.31 -1.44 -5.66
CA GLU A 82 8.24 -1.38 -7.11
C GLU A 82 7.48 -2.56 -7.72
N VAL A 83 7.88 -3.80 -7.40
CA VAL A 83 7.27 -5.00 -7.95
C VAL A 83 5.78 -5.08 -7.56
N GLY A 84 5.46 -4.80 -6.30
CA GLY A 84 4.07 -4.80 -5.84
C GLY A 84 3.22 -3.73 -6.53
N ILE A 85 3.72 -2.50 -6.68
CA ILE A 85 2.98 -1.43 -7.36
C ILE A 85 2.79 -1.72 -8.84
N LEU A 86 3.83 -2.21 -9.54
CA LEU A 86 3.74 -2.56 -10.96
C LEU A 86 2.75 -3.71 -11.18
N GLY A 87 2.78 -4.74 -10.34
CA GLY A 87 1.81 -5.85 -10.39
C GLY A 87 0.37 -5.37 -10.16
N LEU A 88 0.16 -4.49 -9.18
CA LEU A 88 -1.15 -3.89 -8.91
C LEU A 88 -1.65 -3.01 -10.07
N ALA A 89 -0.77 -2.26 -10.72
CA ALA A 89 -1.10 -1.43 -11.87
C ALA A 89 -1.48 -2.30 -13.08
N GLN A 90 -0.67 -3.32 -13.39
CA GLN A 90 -0.92 -4.25 -14.50
C GLN A 90 -2.27 -4.99 -14.34
N ARG A 91 -2.64 -5.33 -13.11
CA ARG A 91 -3.92 -6.01 -12.79
C ARG A 91 -5.11 -5.05 -12.67
N GLY A 92 -4.90 -3.74 -12.86
CA GLY A 92 -5.95 -2.72 -12.83
C GLY A 92 -6.43 -2.31 -11.44
N TYR A 93 -5.70 -2.64 -10.37
CA TYR A 93 -6.04 -2.28 -9.00
C TYR A 93 -5.54 -0.88 -8.61
N LEU A 94 -4.44 -0.44 -9.21
CA LEU A 94 -3.91 0.91 -9.13
C LEU A 94 -3.86 1.54 -10.52
N ARG A 95 -3.92 2.87 -10.57
CA ARG A 95 -3.61 3.65 -11.77
C ARG A 95 -2.70 4.82 -11.41
N PRO A 96 -1.77 5.23 -12.28
CA PRO A 96 -1.07 6.50 -12.09
C PRO A 96 -2.07 7.64 -11.92
N ALA A 97 -1.78 8.56 -10.99
CA ALA A 97 -2.71 9.63 -10.66
C ALA A 97 -2.85 10.69 -11.77
N SER A 98 -1.88 10.78 -12.68
CA SER A 98 -1.85 11.74 -13.79
C SER A 98 -1.03 11.21 -14.96
N LYS A 99 -1.15 11.86 -16.13
CA LYS A 99 -0.30 11.58 -17.30
C LYS A 99 1.20 11.78 -17.01
N LYS A 100 1.53 12.73 -16.11
CA LYS A 100 2.91 12.96 -15.65
C LYS A 100 3.43 11.77 -14.85
N ALA A 101 2.60 11.22 -13.96
CA ALA A 101 2.92 10.04 -13.16
C ALA A 101 3.06 8.78 -14.03
N GLU A 102 2.18 8.64 -15.02
CA GLU A 102 2.26 7.58 -16.03
C GLU A 102 3.55 7.66 -16.86
N LYS A 103 3.90 8.87 -17.33
CA LYS A 103 5.17 9.10 -18.02
C LYS A 103 6.37 8.77 -17.14
N ALA A 104 6.39 9.23 -15.88
CA ALA A 104 7.46 8.91 -14.93
C ALA A 104 7.60 7.40 -14.67
N LEU A 105 6.49 6.67 -14.68
CA LEU A 105 6.49 5.20 -14.55
C LEU A 105 7.08 4.50 -15.78
N ASN A 106 6.80 5.04 -16.98
CA ASN A 106 7.27 4.49 -18.26
C ASN A 106 8.74 4.84 -18.53
N ASP A 107 9.17 6.05 -18.15
CA ASP A 107 10.53 6.55 -18.34
C ASP A 107 11.50 6.05 -17.23
N ARG A 108 11.04 5.14 -16.35
CA ARG A 108 11.83 4.67 -15.21
C ARG A 108 13.09 3.93 -15.67
N SER A 109 14.15 4.07 -14.89
CA SER A 109 15.38 3.32 -15.11
C SER A 109 15.27 1.91 -14.54
N GLU A 110 15.34 0.88 -15.39
CA GLU A 110 15.38 -0.53 -14.94
C GLU A 110 16.66 -0.87 -14.16
N LYS A 111 17.64 0.05 -14.10
CA LYS A 111 18.90 -0.13 -13.37
C LYS A 111 18.84 0.31 -11.90
N VAL A 112 17.79 1.03 -11.50
CA VAL A 112 17.63 1.57 -10.15
C VAL A 112 16.28 1.14 -9.59
N TRP A 113 16.29 0.46 -8.45
CA TRP A 113 15.06 0.01 -7.79
C TRP A 113 14.33 1.15 -7.08
N GLY A 114 13.01 1.14 -7.19
CA GLY A 114 12.09 2.12 -6.65
C GLY A 114 11.56 3.07 -7.73
N LEU A 115 10.24 3.30 -7.73
CA LEU A 115 9.58 4.13 -8.73
C LEU A 115 9.71 5.64 -8.47
N GLY A 116 10.36 6.04 -7.37
CA GLY A 116 10.48 7.44 -6.97
C GLY A 116 9.14 8.05 -6.55
N ASN A 117 9.00 9.37 -6.74
CA ASN A 117 7.84 10.15 -6.32
C ASN A 117 6.65 10.02 -7.30
N VAL A 118 6.17 8.79 -7.51
CA VAL A 118 5.04 8.51 -8.42
C VAL A 118 3.75 8.33 -7.60
N PRO A 119 2.76 9.21 -7.77
CA PRO A 119 1.46 9.10 -7.11
C PRO A 119 0.50 8.17 -7.85
N PHE A 120 -0.27 7.39 -7.09
CA PHE A 120 -1.25 6.42 -7.59
C PHE A 120 -2.64 6.68 -7.02
N VAL A 121 -3.66 6.24 -7.76
CA VAL A 121 -5.06 6.24 -7.33
C VAL A 121 -5.54 4.80 -7.29
N VAL A 122 -6.27 4.45 -6.22
CA VAL A 122 -6.91 3.14 -6.09
C VAL A 122 -8.13 3.10 -7.00
N THR A 123 -8.22 2.08 -7.85
CA THR A 123 -9.37 1.90 -8.73
C THR A 123 -10.57 1.35 -7.96
N ALA A 124 -11.77 1.38 -8.54
CA ALA A 124 -12.93 0.73 -7.93
C ALA A 124 -12.70 -0.78 -7.71
N GLN A 125 -11.98 -1.43 -8.64
CA GLN A 125 -11.60 -2.82 -8.53
C GLN A 125 -10.63 -3.05 -7.37
N GLY A 126 -9.59 -2.21 -7.23
CA GLY A 126 -8.64 -2.29 -6.11
C GLY A 126 -9.30 -2.04 -4.76
N ALA A 127 -10.17 -1.03 -4.69
CA ALA A 127 -10.89 -0.70 -3.46
C ALA A 127 -11.84 -1.84 -3.04
N ARG A 128 -12.58 -2.44 -3.96
CA ARG A 128 -13.42 -3.61 -3.66
C ARG A 128 -12.60 -4.81 -3.20
N ARG A 129 -11.40 -4.99 -3.77
CA ARG A 129 -10.51 -6.11 -3.48
C ARG A 129 -9.96 -6.05 -2.05
N ILE A 130 -9.53 -4.88 -1.58
CA ILE A 130 -8.94 -4.70 -0.25
C ILE A 130 -9.94 -4.19 0.80
N GLY A 131 -11.14 -3.81 0.37
CA GLY A 131 -12.10 -3.09 1.22
C GLY A 131 -12.57 -3.87 2.44
N TYR A 132 -12.69 -5.20 2.35
CA TYR A 132 -13.07 -6.03 3.50
C TYR A 132 -12.00 -6.02 4.58
N LEU A 133 -10.75 -6.28 4.19
CA LEU A 133 -9.60 -6.19 5.08
C LEU A 133 -9.53 -4.84 5.78
N VAL A 134 -9.59 -3.75 4.99
CA VAL A 134 -9.46 -2.39 5.52
C VAL A 134 -10.63 -2.08 6.47
N ALA A 135 -11.85 -2.50 6.14
CA ALA A 135 -13.02 -2.33 7.00
C ALA A 135 -12.88 -3.08 8.32
N ASN A 136 -12.39 -4.32 8.28
CA ASN A 136 -12.14 -5.12 9.47
C ASN A 136 -11.08 -4.47 10.38
N LEU A 137 -10.03 -3.90 9.80
CA LEU A 137 -8.90 -3.33 10.55
C LEU A 137 -9.15 -1.90 11.03
N ARG A 138 -9.81 -1.05 10.24
CA ARG A 138 -10.12 0.34 10.62
C ARG A 138 -11.38 0.47 11.47
N GLY A 139 -12.25 -0.53 11.43
CA GLY A 139 -13.61 -0.43 11.92
C GLY A 139 -14.46 0.38 10.93
N GLY A 140 -15.43 -0.26 10.29
CA GLY A 140 -16.32 0.42 9.35
C GLY A 140 -17.14 -0.54 8.50
N LEU A 141 -18.13 0.00 7.79
CA LEU A 141 -18.93 -0.76 6.83
C LEU A 141 -18.18 -0.87 5.51
N TYR A 142 -18.08 -2.09 4.97
CA TYR A 142 -17.40 -2.38 3.70
C TYR A 142 -17.72 -1.38 2.57
N LYS A 143 -19.01 -1.08 2.37
CA LYS A 143 -19.46 -0.19 1.27
C LYS A 143 -18.93 1.24 1.42
N ASP A 144 -18.78 1.71 2.66
CA ASP A 144 -18.30 3.07 2.94
C ASP A 144 -16.78 3.12 2.77
N VAL A 145 -16.07 2.12 3.29
CA VAL A 145 -14.62 1.97 3.11
C VAL A 145 -14.22 1.92 1.64
N VAL A 146 -14.95 1.20 0.79
CA VAL A 146 -14.66 1.15 -0.66
C VAL A 146 -14.79 2.52 -1.34
N LYS A 147 -15.73 3.36 -0.90
CA LYS A 147 -15.89 4.73 -1.41
C LYS A 147 -14.79 5.63 -0.86
N GLU A 148 -14.50 5.52 0.43
CA GLU A 148 -13.46 6.27 1.12
C GLU A 148 -12.09 6.03 0.49
N LEU A 149 -11.68 4.77 0.27
CA LEU A 149 -10.38 4.45 -0.33
C LEU A 149 -10.17 5.11 -1.70
N GLN A 150 -11.22 5.20 -2.52
CA GLN A 150 -11.16 5.89 -3.80
C GLN A 150 -11.10 7.41 -3.62
N ALA A 151 -11.85 7.97 -2.67
CA ALA A 151 -11.84 9.40 -2.38
C ALA A 151 -10.49 9.84 -1.78
N GLU A 152 -9.98 9.10 -0.80
CA GLU A 152 -8.71 9.33 -0.12
C GLU A 152 -7.55 9.28 -1.11
N SER A 153 -7.46 8.25 -1.94
CA SER A 153 -6.38 8.13 -2.92
C SER A 153 -6.42 9.24 -3.99
N ARG A 154 -7.63 9.65 -4.43
CA ARG A 154 -7.78 10.82 -5.30
C ARG A 154 -7.40 12.13 -4.62
N ALA A 155 -7.73 12.29 -3.34
CA ALA A 155 -7.39 13.48 -2.57
C ALA A 155 -5.88 13.58 -2.33
N ALA A 156 -5.25 12.48 -1.92
CA ALA A 156 -3.80 12.39 -1.74
C ALA A 156 -3.05 12.68 -3.05
N ALA A 157 -3.52 12.13 -4.17
CA ALA A 157 -3.00 12.40 -5.51
C ALA A 157 -3.02 13.89 -5.90
N LYS A 158 -3.99 14.69 -5.42
CA LYS A 158 -4.03 16.14 -5.67
C LYS A 158 -2.94 16.89 -4.90
N GLY A 159 -2.56 16.40 -3.72
CA GLY A 159 -1.53 16.99 -2.87
C GLY A 159 -0.11 16.71 -3.33
N TRP A 160 0.11 15.61 -4.06
CA TRP A 160 1.44 15.22 -4.53
C TRP A 160 1.76 15.83 -5.89
N ARG A 161 2.37 17.01 -5.84
CA ARG A 161 3.15 17.52 -6.97
C ARG A 161 4.38 16.63 -7.13
N ALA A 162 4.58 16.06 -8.31
CA ALA A 162 5.75 15.23 -8.63
C ALA A 162 7.09 15.93 -8.35
N ASP A 163 7.05 17.26 -8.25
CA ASP A 163 8.20 18.16 -8.11
C ASP A 163 8.56 18.49 -6.64
N VAL A 164 7.84 17.96 -5.64
CA VAL A 164 8.09 18.22 -4.20
C VAL A 164 8.47 16.92 -3.50
N SER A 165 9.66 16.90 -2.86
CA SER A 165 10.08 15.81 -1.99
C SER A 165 9.07 15.64 -0.86
N VAL A 166 8.44 14.47 -0.77
CA VAL A 166 7.43 14.22 0.27
C VAL A 166 8.12 13.88 1.58
N SER A 167 8.11 14.83 2.52
CA SER A 167 8.46 14.59 3.92
C SER A 167 7.30 13.84 4.58
N MET A 168 7.58 12.77 5.35
CA MET A 168 6.53 12.06 6.10
C MET A 168 5.84 13.01 7.08
N PRO A 169 4.51 12.92 7.28
CA PRO A 169 3.89 13.41 8.49
C PRO A 169 4.50 12.65 9.68
N GLY A 170 4.94 13.39 10.71
CA GLY A 170 5.51 12.84 11.94
C GLY A 170 4.51 12.03 12.75
#